data_AF-A0A060Z0N4-F1
#
_entry.id   AF-A0A060Z0N4-F1
#
_cell.length_a   1.000
_cell.length_b   1.000
_cell.length_c   1.000
_cell.angle_alpha   90.00
_cell.angle_beta   90.00
_cell.angle_gamma   90.00
#
_symmetry.space_group_name_H-M   'P 1'
#
loop_
_entity.id
_entity.type
_entity.pdbx_description
1 polymer ?
#
loop_
_entity_poly.entity_id
_entity_poly.type
_entity_poly.pdbx_seq_one_letter_code
_entity_poly.pdbx_strand_id
1 'polypeptide(L)'
;VGYPLCRPVSEAERPFGEELLHSVVKSIQRNDVSRPMGQLLQLLGQSLGVKRQRSLYRDILFLCLVALGKDNIDIDAFDREYKMAYDHLSPNLVKLTHNCDRPPSAGVMECRKTFGEPYL
;
A
#
# COMPACT_ATOMS: atom_id res chain seq x y z
N VAL A 1 -13.10 25.92 9.97
CA VAL A 1 -12.17 24.77 10.14
C VAL A 1 -11.58 24.49 8.77
N GLY A 2 -10.33 24.87 8.55
CA GLY A 2 -9.65 24.66 7.27
C GLY A 2 -9.08 23.25 7.23
N TYR A 3 -9.56 22.42 6.31
CA TYR A 3 -8.88 21.16 5.99
C TYR A 3 -7.53 21.50 5.35
N PRO A 4 -6.43 20.82 5.70
CA PRO A 4 -5.15 21.05 5.02
C PRO A 4 -5.32 20.66 3.55
N LEU A 5 -5.25 21.65 2.66
CA LEU A 5 -5.18 21.41 1.23
C LEU A 5 -3.87 20.66 0.97
N CYS A 6 -3.94 19.49 0.31
CA CYS A 6 -2.76 18.79 -0.16
C CYS A 6 -1.91 19.78 -0.96
N ARG A 7 -0.71 20.09 -0.44
CA ARG A 7 0.23 20.97 -1.12
C ARG A 7 0.64 20.30 -2.44
N PRO A 8 0.71 21.03 -3.57
CA PRO A 8 1.22 20.46 -4.81
C PRO A 8 2.64 19.95 -4.58
N VAL A 9 2.84 18.66 -4.83
CA VAL A 9 4.16 18.03 -4.80
C VAL A 9 4.98 18.66 -5.92
N SER A 10 6.13 19.26 -5.59
CA SER A 10 7.01 19.88 -6.57
C SER A 10 7.70 18.81 -7.45
N GLU A 11 8.08 19.11 -8.69
CA GLU A 11 8.73 18.12 -9.59
C GLU A 11 10.06 17.58 -9.06
N ALA A 12 10.73 18.29 -8.15
CA ALA A 12 11.92 17.84 -7.42
C ALA A 12 11.59 16.86 -6.28
N GLU A 13 10.32 16.75 -5.91
CA GLU A 13 9.76 15.79 -4.95
C GLU A 13 9.02 14.69 -5.73
N ARG A 14 9.62 14.05 -6.73
CA ARG A 14 9.11 12.75 -7.19
C ARG A 14 9.60 11.70 -6.21
N PRO A 15 8.82 11.27 -5.19
CA PRO A 15 9.28 10.26 -4.25
C PRO A 15 9.54 8.92 -4.96
N PHE A 16 8.93 8.69 -6.13
CA PHE A 16 9.08 7.44 -6.87
C PHE A 16 9.94 7.64 -8.12
N GLY A 17 11.12 7.01 -8.16
CA GLY A 17 11.91 6.86 -9.38
C GLY A 17 11.27 5.85 -10.34
N GLU A 18 11.51 6.01 -11.64
CA GLU A 18 11.02 5.11 -12.69
C GLU A 18 11.44 3.65 -12.46
N GLU A 19 12.69 3.43 -12.06
CA GLU A 19 13.22 2.10 -11.73
C GLU A 19 12.46 1.42 -10.58
N LEU A 20 12.05 2.20 -9.57
CA LEU A 20 11.27 1.71 -8.45
C LEU A 20 9.88 1.26 -8.93
N LEU A 21 9.22 2.07 -9.75
CA LEU A 21 7.91 1.73 -10.30
C LEU A 21 7.99 0.46 -11.15
N HIS A 22 8.98 0.33 -12.03
CA HIS A 22 9.20 -0.90 -12.79
C HIS A 22 9.50 -2.10 -11.90
N SER A 23 10.30 -1.93 -10.85
CA SER A 23 10.56 -2.99 -9.87
C SER A 23 9.28 -3.43 -9.16
N VAL A 24 8.41 -2.50 -8.78
CA VAL A 24 7.13 -2.80 -8.13
C VAL A 24 6.21 -3.56 -9.07
N VAL A 25 6.00 -3.06 -10.29
CA VAL A 25 5.17 -3.72 -11.30
C VAL A 25 5.66 -5.15 -11.57
N LYS A 26 6.97 -5.34 -11.75
CA LYS A 26 7.57 -6.65 -12.00
C LYS A 26 7.41 -7.61 -10.82
N SER A 27 7.39 -7.10 -9.59
CA SER A 27 7.17 -7.93 -8.39
C SER A 27 5.71 -8.34 -8.27
N ILE A 28 4.79 -7.40 -8.50
CA ILE A 28 3.33 -7.64 -8.52
C ILE A 28 2.96 -8.66 -9.60
N GLN A 29 3.52 -8.54 -10.81
CA GLN A 29 3.32 -9.52 -11.90
C GLN A 29 3.82 -10.93 -11.58
N ARG A 30 4.60 -11.09 -10.50
CA ARG A 30 5.09 -12.37 -10.00
C ARG A 30 4.40 -12.79 -8.69
N ASN A 31 3.29 -12.13 -8.33
CA ASN A 31 2.56 -12.31 -7.08
C ASN A 31 3.45 -12.13 -5.84
N ASP A 32 4.42 -11.20 -5.91
CA ASP A 32 5.25 -10.82 -4.76
C ASP A 32 4.87 -9.41 -4.28
N VAL A 33 4.06 -9.36 -3.23
CA VAL A 33 3.68 -8.12 -2.52
C VAL A 33 4.67 -7.74 -1.42
N SER A 34 5.55 -8.66 -0.99
CA SER A 34 6.50 -8.43 0.10
C SER A 34 7.57 -7.43 -0.30
N ARG A 35 8.09 -7.55 -1.52
CA ARG A 35 9.11 -6.64 -2.04
C ARG A 35 8.57 -5.21 -2.21
N PRO A 36 7.44 -4.96 -2.89
CA PRO A 36 6.80 -3.65 -2.91
C PRO A 36 6.54 -3.07 -1.53
N MET A 37 6.07 -3.89 -0.58
CA MET A 37 5.80 -3.46 0.80
C MET A 37 7.05 -2.88 1.48
N GLY A 38 8.19 -3.58 1.40
CA GLY A 38 9.45 -3.11 1.98
C GLY A 38 9.97 -1.84 1.31
N GLN A 39 9.93 -1.78 -0.02
CA GLN A 39 10.40 -0.61 -0.79
C GLN A 39 9.55 0.63 -0.48
N LEU A 40 8.23 0.49 -0.41
CA LEU A 40 7.32 1.58 -0.08
C LEU A 40 7.50 2.04 1.37
N LEU A 41 7.65 1.13 2.34
CA LEU A 41 7.91 1.50 3.73
C LEU A 41 9.20 2.30 3.89
N GLN A 42 10.27 1.89 3.21
CA GLN A 42 11.55 2.62 3.24
C GLN A 42 11.42 4.03 2.69
N LEU A 43 10.72 4.18 1.56
CA LEU A 43 10.50 5.47 0.93
C LEU A 43 9.61 6.39 1.79
N LEU A 44 8.49 5.86 2.27
CA LEU A 44 7.54 6.58 3.11
C LEU A 44 8.12 6.89 4.50
N GLY A 45 9.11 6.12 4.96
CA GLY A 45 9.87 6.40 6.18
C GLY A 45 10.80 7.62 6.06
N GLN A 46 11.18 8.01 4.85
CA GLN A 46 12.05 9.18 4.61
C GLN A 46 11.28 10.50 4.68
N SER A 47 9.94 10.49 4.54
CA SER A 47 9.10 11.69 4.71
C SER A 47 8.89 11.99 6.20
N LEU A 48 9.92 12.53 6.86
CA LEU A 48 9.88 12.91 8.26
C LEU A 48 8.91 14.09 8.48
N GLY A 49 7.96 13.91 9.41
CA GLY A 49 7.05 14.98 9.88
C GLY A 49 5.74 15.16 9.11
N VAL A 50 5.56 14.48 7.97
CA VAL A 50 4.29 14.49 7.23
C VAL A 50 3.44 13.30 7.65
N LYS A 51 2.26 13.56 8.23
CA LYS A 51 1.28 12.50 8.50
C LYS A 51 0.75 11.95 7.18
N ARG A 52 1.11 10.70 6.86
CA ARG A 52 0.51 9.97 5.75
C ARG A 52 -0.99 9.79 6.01
N GLN A 53 -1.81 10.22 5.06
CA GLN A 53 -3.28 10.07 5.11
C GLN A 53 -3.73 8.72 4.55
N ARG A 54 -2.92 8.13 3.66
CA ARG A 54 -3.22 6.88 2.96
C ARG A 54 -2.39 5.75 3.56
N SER A 55 -3.01 4.59 3.77
CA SER A 55 -2.31 3.42 4.27
C SER A 55 -1.54 2.71 3.18
N LEU A 56 -0.47 2.05 3.58
CA LEU A 56 0.32 1.17 2.73
C LEU A 56 -0.54 0.10 2.05
N TYR A 57 -1.53 -0.44 2.78
CA TYR A 57 -2.52 -1.37 2.23
C TYR A 57 -3.24 -0.79 1.01
N ARG A 58 -3.70 0.46 1.09
CA ARG A 58 -4.40 1.14 -0.02
C ARG A 58 -3.49 1.47 -1.18
N ASP A 59 -2.21 1.72 -0.91
CA ASP A 59 -1.23 2.00 -1.96
C ASP A 59 -0.86 0.72 -2.71
N ILE A 60 -0.54 -0.37 -2.01
CA ILE A 60 -0.23 -1.66 -2.64
C ILE A 60 -1.44 -2.21 -3.39
N LEU A 61 -2.65 -2.16 -2.80
CA LEU A 61 -3.86 -2.61 -3.47
C LEU A 61 -4.10 -1.83 -4.78
N PHE A 62 -3.92 -0.51 -4.73
CA PHE A 62 -4.03 0.33 -5.93
C PHE A 62 -3.02 -0.07 -7.00
N LEU A 63 -1.76 -0.27 -6.62
CA LEU A 63 -0.71 -0.67 -7.54
C LEU A 63 -0.99 -2.05 -8.16
N CYS A 64 -1.50 -3.00 -7.38
CA CYS A 64 -1.93 -4.30 -7.90
C CYS A 64 -3.08 -4.18 -8.90
N LEU A 65 -4.12 -3.41 -8.54
CA LEU A 65 -5.29 -3.19 -9.40
C LEU A 65 -4.92 -2.50 -10.72
N VAL A 66 -3.99 -1.54 -10.69
CA VAL A 66 -3.53 -0.84 -11.90
C VAL A 66 -2.58 -1.71 -12.72
N ALA A 67 -1.67 -2.45 -12.09
CA ALA A 67 -0.66 -3.24 -12.79
C ALA A 67 -1.23 -4.53 -13.41
N LEU A 68 -2.24 -5.14 -12.78
CA LEU A 68 -2.85 -6.39 -13.22
C LEU A 68 -4.25 -6.21 -13.82
N GLY A 69 -4.93 -5.10 -13.52
CA GLY A 69 -6.34 -4.89 -13.87
C GLY A 69 -7.28 -5.50 -12.82
N LYS A 70 -8.40 -4.82 -12.56
CA LYS A 70 -9.36 -5.22 -11.51
C LYS A 70 -9.86 -6.65 -11.69
N ASP A 71 -10.16 -7.05 -12.92
CA ASP A 71 -10.73 -8.37 -13.21
C ASP A 71 -9.73 -9.53 -12.98
N ASN A 72 -8.45 -9.21 -12.76
CA ASN A 72 -7.38 -10.19 -12.50
C ASN A 72 -6.97 -10.25 -11.02
N ILE A 73 -7.63 -9.49 -10.14
CA ILE A 73 -7.35 -9.47 -8.69
C ILE A 73 -8.52 -10.06 -7.92
N ASP A 74 -8.25 -11.14 -7.20
CA ASP A 74 -9.10 -11.61 -6.10
C ASP A 74 -8.70 -10.84 -4.82
N ILE A 75 -9.62 -10.02 -4.30
CA ILE A 75 -9.37 -9.18 -3.12
C ILE A 75 -9.09 -10.00 -1.86
N ASP A 76 -9.75 -11.15 -1.69
CA ASP A 76 -9.52 -12.02 -0.55
C ASP A 76 -8.15 -12.69 -0.64
N ALA A 77 -7.70 -13.06 -1.84
CA ALA A 77 -6.36 -13.57 -2.09
C ALA A 77 -5.30 -12.51 -1.78
N PHE A 78 -5.50 -11.29 -2.29
CA PHE A 78 -4.63 -10.15 -2.00
C PHE A 78 -4.52 -9.88 -0.50
N ASP A 79 -5.63 -9.91 0.24
CA ASP A 79 -5.63 -9.65 1.68
C ASP A 79 -4.80 -10.68 2.46
N ARG A 80 -4.86 -11.96 2.05
CA ARG A 80 -4.02 -13.02 2.63
C ARG A 80 -2.54 -12.77 2.34
N GLU A 81 -2.19 -12.47 1.09
CA GLU A 81 -0.82 -12.19 0.69
C GLU A 81 -0.25 -10.95 1.40
N TYR A 82 -1.04 -9.87 1.47
CA TYR A 82 -0.67 -8.66 2.21
C TYR A 82 -0.44 -8.97 3.68
N LYS A 83 -1.35 -9.73 4.32
CA LYS A 83 -1.18 -10.14 5.72
C LYS A 83 0.11 -10.93 5.90
N MET A 84 0.36 -11.91 5.05
CA MET A 84 1.58 -12.73 5.12
C MET A 84 2.83 -11.86 4.98
N ALA A 85 2.88 -10.97 3.99
CA ALA A 85 4.00 -10.05 3.80
C ALA A 85 4.20 -9.12 5.02
N TYR A 86 3.11 -8.59 5.57
CA TYR A 86 3.12 -7.70 6.73
C TYR A 86 3.65 -8.40 7.99
N ASP A 87 3.19 -9.63 8.23
CA ASP A 87 3.62 -10.43 9.39
C ASP A 87 5.11 -10.82 9.32
N HIS A 88 5.67 -10.94 8.11
CA HIS A 88 7.08 -11.27 7.87
C HIS A 88 8.00 -10.05 7.75
N LEU A 89 7.50 -8.84 8.04
CA LEU A 89 8.32 -7.63 8.02
C LEU A 89 9.49 -7.74 9.01
N SER A 90 10.67 -7.33 8.56
CA SER A 90 11.83 -7.23 9.45
C SER A 90 11.60 -6.16 10.52
N PRO A 91 12.23 -6.25 11.70
CA PRO A 91 12.03 -5.29 12.79
C PRO A 91 12.29 -3.82 12.40
N ASN A 92 13.20 -3.59 11.44
CA ASN A 92 13.48 -2.24 10.93
C ASN A 92 12.33 -1.68 10.10
N LEU A 93 11.64 -2.50 9.32
CA LEU A 93 10.49 -2.09 8.53
C LEU A 93 9.22 -1.95 9.39
N VAL A 94 9.05 -2.79 10.42
CA VAL A 94 7.93 -2.68 11.38
C VAL A 94 7.89 -1.29 12.02
N LYS A 95 9.05 -0.70 12.35
CA LYS A 95 9.15 0.66 12.92
C LYS A 95 8.65 1.76 11.98
N LEU A 96 8.54 1.49 10.68
CA LEU A 96 8.07 2.44 9.67
C LEU A 96 6.55 2.33 9.42
N THR A 97 5.90 1.32 10.00
CA THR A 97 4.45 1.11 9.84
C THR A 97 3.63 2.04 10.72
N HIS A 98 2.42 2.38 10.26
CA HIS A 98 1.38 3.02 11.05
C HIS A 98 0.21 2.07 11.33
N ASN A 99 -0.64 2.41 12.29
CA ASN A 99 -1.83 1.60 12.61
C ASN A 99 -2.75 1.37 11.40
N CYS A 100 -2.83 2.32 10.47
CA CYS A 100 -3.62 2.19 9.25
C CYS A 100 -3.02 1.22 8.22
N ASP A 101 -1.75 0.85 8.36
CA ASP A 101 -1.05 -0.09 7.47
C ASP A 101 -1.35 -1.55 7.83
N ARG A 102 -2.01 -1.80 8.97
CA ARG A 102 -2.35 -3.16 9.39
C ARG A 102 -3.31 -3.84 8.40
N PRO A 103 -3.19 -5.15 8.21
CA PRO A 103 -4.13 -5.92 7.40
C PRO A 103 -5.58 -5.72 7.87
N PRO A 104 -6.58 -5.80 6.97
CA PRO A 104 -7.98 -5.71 7.33
C PRO A 104 -8.35 -6.69 8.47
N SER A 105 -9.04 -6.19 9.49
CA SER A 105 -9.53 -7.04 10.57
C SER A 105 -10.76 -7.84 10.13
N ALA A 106 -11.13 -8.88 10.88
CA ALA A 106 -12.34 -9.66 10.62
C ALA A 106 -13.59 -8.78 10.49
N GLY A 107 -13.71 -7.73 11.33
CA GLY A 107 -14.81 -6.77 11.23
C GLY A 107 -14.79 -5.97 9.92
N VAL A 108 -13.60 -5.57 9.45
CA VAL A 108 -13.46 -4.88 8.14
C VAL A 108 -13.81 -5.82 7.00
N MET A 109 -13.42 -7.09 7.07
CA MET A 109 -13.79 -8.10 6.08
C MET A 109 -15.31 -8.30 6.02
N GLU A 110 -15.98 -8.32 7.17
CA GLU A 110 -17.44 -8.45 7.22
C GLU A 110 -18.16 -7.21 6.67
N CYS A 111 -17.64 -6.00 6.95
CA CYS A 111 -18.13 -4.78 6.33
C CYS A 111 -18.09 -4.87 4.79
N ARG A 112 -17.04 -5.44 4.19
CA ARG A 112 -16.95 -5.58 2.73
C ARG A 112 -17.99 -6.54 2.16
N LYS A 113 -18.32 -7.63 2.86
CA LYS A 113 -19.39 -8.53 2.42
C LYS A 113 -20.75 -7.84 2.43
N THR A 114 -20.96 -6.92 3.37
CA THR A 114 -22.22 -6.19 3.54
C THR A 114 -22.33 -5.00 2.58
N PHE A 115 -21.27 -4.22 2.44
CA PHE A 115 -21.25 -2.93 1.72
C PHE A 115 -20.57 -2.99 0.35
N GLY A 116 -20.00 -4.14 0.00
CA GLY A 116 -19.21 -4.33 -1.22
C GLY A 116 -17.72 -4.07 -1.02
N GLU A 117 -16.96 -4.44 -2.04
CA GLU A 117 -15.51 -4.25 -2.08
C GLU A 117 -15.15 -2.76 -2.16
N PRO A 118 -13.96 -2.37 -1.65
CA PRO A 118 -13.49 -1.01 -1.83
C PRO A 118 -13.31 -0.69 -3.31
N TYR A 119 -13.99 0.36 -3.77
CA TYR A 119 -13.77 0.94 -5.09
C TYR A 119 -12.69 2.03 -5.03
N LEU A 120 -12.00 2.23 -6.16
CA LEU A 120 -11.03 3.30 -6.38
C LEU A 120 -11.69 4.49 -7.06
#